data_AF-A0A1I7UA65-F1
#
_entry.id   AF-A0A1I7UA65-F1
#
_cell.length_a   1.000
_cell.length_b   1.000
_cell.length_c   1.000
_cell.angle_alpha   90.00
_cell.angle_beta   90.00
_cell.angle_gamma   90.00
#
_symmetry.space_group_name_H-M   'P 1'
#
loop_
_entity.id
_entity.type
_entity.pdbx_description
1 polymer ?
#
loop_
_entity_poly.entity_id
_entity_poly.type
_entity_poly.pdbx_seq_one_letter_code
_entity_poly.pdbx_strand_id
1 'polypeptide(L)'
;MNTSVILIMMGTCLVVAVSASFHKTQNTDQLLKEIEYDLEFEDAVRKLSRARRVPESKVRSCGRKLVLYVLTVCETSCDPKKGKEVSILCCNEKCSEETIKQYCCPDL
;
A
#
# COMPACT_ATOMS: atom_id res chain seq x y z
N MET A 1 26.45 59.99 -31.90
CA MET A 1 26.76 58.55 -31.83
C MET A 1 26.28 57.88 -30.54
N ASN A 2 26.28 58.55 -29.38
CA ASN A 2 25.94 57.91 -28.09
C ASN A 2 24.44 57.64 -27.88
N THR A 3 23.55 58.51 -28.36
CA THR A 3 22.09 58.36 -28.20
C THR A 3 21.52 57.16 -28.96
N SER A 4 21.98 56.93 -30.19
CA SER A 4 21.58 55.77 -30.99
C SER A 4 22.02 54.44 -30.35
N VAL A 5 23.20 54.40 -29.73
CA VAL A 5 23.70 53.20 -29.03
C VAL A 5 22.89 52.92 -27.76
N ILE A 6 22.50 53.95 -27.01
CA ILE A 6 21.65 53.82 -25.81
C ILE A 6 20.27 53.25 -26.18
N LEU A 7 19.67 53.71 -27.28
CA LEU A 7 18.37 53.20 -27.74
C LEU A 7 18.43 51.72 -28.16
N ILE A 8 19.52 51.31 -28.82
CA ILE A 8 19.73 49.91 -29.20
C ILE A 8 19.90 49.03 -27.95
N MET A 9 20.67 49.47 -26.96
CA MET A 9 20.87 48.74 -25.70
C MET A 9 19.58 48.62 -24.88
N MET A 10 18.75 49.67 -24.80
CA MET A 10 17.45 49.57 -24.14
C MET A 10 16.50 48.61 -24.86
N GLY A 11 16.49 48.65 -26.20
CA GLY A 11 15.68 47.74 -27.02
C GLY A 11 16.05 46.27 -26.81
N THR A 12 17.35 45.95 -26.78
CA THR A 12 17.80 44.56 -26.54
C THR A 12 17.52 44.10 -25.11
N CYS A 13 17.68 44.97 -24.11
CA CYS A 13 17.32 44.65 -22.72
C CYS A 13 15.84 44.31 -22.55
N LEU A 14 14.94 45.05 -23.21
CA LEU A 14 13.50 44.79 -23.17
C LEU A 14 13.15 43.42 -23.78
N VAL A 15 13.74 43.08 -24.93
CA VAL A 15 13.51 41.77 -25.58
C VAL A 15 13.97 40.61 -24.70
N VAL A 16 15.15 40.73 -24.07
CA VAL A 16 15.67 39.70 -23.17
C VAL A 16 14.77 39.54 -21.93
N ALA A 17 14.33 40.63 -21.31
CA ALA A 17 13.45 40.57 -20.14
C ALA A 17 12.10 39.90 -20.43
N VAL A 18 11.51 40.18 -21.61
CA VAL A 18 10.26 39.54 -22.05
C VAL A 18 10.47 38.05 -22.32
N SER A 19 11.54 37.68 -23.03
CA SER A 19 11.84 36.27 -23.31
C SER A 19 12.13 35.44 -22.05
N ALA A 20 12.84 36.01 -21.06
CA ALA A 20 13.11 35.36 -19.79
C ALA A 20 11.83 35.12 -18.97
N SER A 21 10.90 36.08 -18.99
CA SER A 21 9.60 35.94 -18.34
C SER A 21 8.76 34.86 -19.01
N PHE A 22 8.75 34.81 -20.35
CA PHE A 22 8.00 33.81 -21.12
C PHE A 22 8.52 32.38 -20.88
N HIS A 23 9.84 32.19 -20.87
CA HIS A 23 10.46 30.88 -20.61
C HIS A 23 10.18 30.39 -19.18
N LYS A 24 10.11 31.29 -18.19
CA LYS A 24 9.74 30.94 -16.82
C LYS A 24 8.30 30.46 -16.73
N THR A 25 7.37 31.18 -17.38
CA THR A 25 5.95 30.80 -17.43
C THR A 25 5.74 29.45 -18.11
N GLN A 26 6.43 29.18 -19.22
CA GLN A 26 6.34 27.89 -19.93
C GLN A 26 6.77 26.71 -19.06
N ASN A 27 7.87 26.85 -18.31
CA ASN A 27 8.34 25.79 -17.40
C ASN A 27 7.37 25.56 -16.23
N THR A 28 6.75 26.62 -15.70
CA THR A 28 5.76 26.48 -14.62
C THR A 28 4.46 25.84 -15.09
N ASP A 29 4.01 26.12 -16.31
CA ASP A 29 2.81 25.50 -16.89
C ASP A 29 3.02 24.00 -17.13
N GLN A 30 4.23 23.62 -17.57
CA GLN A 30 4.59 22.23 -17.75
C GLN A 30 4.62 21.47 -16.41
N LEU A 31 5.15 22.10 -15.35
CA LEU A 31 5.15 21.53 -14.00
C LEU A 31 3.74 21.37 -13.42
N LEU A 32 2.86 22.37 -13.63
CA LEU A 32 1.48 22.29 -13.18
C LEU A 32 0.74 21.09 -13.80
N LYS A 33 0.98 20.87 -15.09
CA LYS A 33 0.34 19.77 -15.84
C LYS A 33 0.80 18.38 -15.37
N GLU A 34 2.05 18.26 -14.94
CA GLU A 34 2.57 17.02 -14.36
C GLU A 34 1.91 16.71 -13.01
N ILE A 35 1.76 17.73 -12.15
CA ILE A 35 1.11 17.59 -10.83
C ILE A 35 -0.38 17.24 -10.98
N GLU A 36 -1.07 17.84 -11.96
CA GLU A 36 -2.48 17.53 -12.24
C GLU A 36 -2.66 16.06 -12.65
N TYR A 37 -1.77 15.54 -13.50
CA TYR A 37 -1.79 14.14 -13.93
C TYR A 37 -1.59 13.17 -12.76
N ASP A 38 -0.66 13.46 -11.85
CA ASP A 38 -0.40 12.63 -10.68
C ASP A 38 -1.61 12.57 -9.74
N LEU A 39 -2.30 13.69 -9.53
CA LEU A 39 -3.51 13.75 -8.69
C LEU A 39 -4.67 12.94 -9.29
N GLU A 40 -4.87 13.02 -10.61
CA GLU A 40 -5.90 12.22 -11.30
C GLU A 40 -5.63 10.72 -11.19
N PHE A 41 -4.36 10.31 -11.31
CA PHE A 41 -3.94 8.92 -11.16
C PHE A 41 -4.15 8.42 -9.72
N GLU A 42 -3.76 9.20 -8.71
CA GLU A 42 -3.97 8.84 -7.30
C GLU A 42 -5.45 8.66 -6.95
N ASP A 43 -6.34 9.52 -7.46
CA ASP A 43 -7.79 9.39 -7.23
C ASP A 43 -8.37 8.15 -7.92
N ALA A 44 -7.93 7.85 -9.14
CA ALA A 44 -8.31 6.61 -9.84
C ALA A 44 -7.84 5.37 -9.06
N VAL A 45 -6.60 5.35 -8.57
CA VAL A 45 -6.07 4.26 -7.74
C VAL A 45 -6.83 4.15 -6.41
N ARG A 46 -7.18 5.27 -5.76
CA ARG A 46 -8.00 5.27 -4.53
C ARG A 46 -9.40 4.71 -4.75
N LYS A 47 -10.04 5.05 -5.86
CA LYS A 47 -11.36 4.51 -6.25
C LYS A 47 -11.30 3.01 -6.52
N LEU A 48 -10.20 2.52 -7.09
CA LEU A 48 -9.93 1.09 -7.28
C LEU A 48 -9.53 0.38 -5.97
N SER A 49 -8.87 1.10 -5.07
CA SER A 49 -8.56 0.68 -3.69
C SER A 49 -9.77 0.85 -2.77
N ARG A 50 -10.96 0.51 -3.25
CA ARG A 50 -12.06 0.19 -2.36
C ARG A 50 -11.62 -1.08 -1.62
N ALA A 51 -11.13 -0.92 -0.40
CA ALA A 51 -10.82 -2.02 0.51
C ALA A 51 -11.97 -3.02 0.41
N ARG A 52 -11.69 -4.18 -0.22
CA ARG A 52 -12.68 -5.22 -0.43
C ARG A 52 -13.11 -5.61 0.97
N ARG A 53 -14.30 -5.17 1.39
CA ARG A 53 -14.95 -5.69 2.59
C ARG A 53 -15.26 -7.14 2.26
N VAL A 54 -14.27 -8.00 2.46
CA VAL A 54 -14.45 -9.44 2.40
C VAL A 54 -15.47 -9.72 3.49
N PRO A 55 -16.67 -10.23 3.17
CA PRO A 55 -17.58 -10.64 4.22
C PRO A 55 -16.81 -11.61 5.12
N GLU A 56 -16.85 -11.39 6.43
CA GLU A 56 -16.27 -12.32 7.40
C GLU A 56 -16.93 -13.68 7.20
N SER A 57 -16.32 -14.52 6.36
CA SER A 57 -16.69 -15.91 6.29
C SER A 57 -16.23 -16.51 7.61
N LYS A 58 -17.19 -17.03 8.40
CA LYS A 58 -16.94 -17.69 9.70
C LYS A 58 -15.77 -18.70 9.64
N VAL A 59 -15.52 -19.26 8.45
CA VAL A 59 -14.40 -20.14 8.08
C VAL A 59 -13.02 -19.54 8.41
N ARG A 60 -12.76 -18.24 8.18
CA ARG A 60 -11.45 -17.62 8.51
C ARG A 60 -11.24 -17.42 10.01
N SER A 61 -12.31 -17.35 10.81
CA SER A 61 -12.18 -17.17 12.26
C SER A 61 -11.70 -18.44 12.97
N CYS A 62 -12.00 -19.63 12.43
CA CYS A 62 -11.63 -20.87 13.08
C CYS A 62 -10.11 -21.05 13.12
N GLY A 63 -9.41 -20.88 11.99
CA GLY A 63 -7.94 -21.01 11.97
C GLY A 63 -7.25 -20.06 12.95
N ARG A 64 -7.68 -18.79 13.01
CA ARG A 64 -7.14 -17.81 13.97
C ARG A 64 -7.43 -18.19 15.42
N LYS A 65 -8.65 -18.64 15.73
CA LYS A 65 -9.04 -19.11 17.08
C LYS A 65 -8.27 -20.38 17.46
N LEU A 66 -8.07 -21.28 16.51
CA LEU A 66 -7.36 -22.52 16.72
C LEU A 66 -5.88 -22.27 17.00
N VAL A 67 -5.22 -21.39 16.26
CA VAL A 67 -3.82 -21.02 16.53
C VAL A 67 -3.67 -20.44 17.95
N LEU A 68 -4.59 -19.57 18.37
CA LEU A 68 -4.60 -19.04 19.74
C LEU A 68 -4.82 -20.16 20.77
N TYR A 69 -5.76 -21.06 20.51
CA TYR A 69 -6.05 -22.16 21.42
C TYR A 69 -4.90 -23.16 21.52
N VAL A 70 -4.25 -23.51 20.41
CA VAL A 70 -3.06 -24.37 20.42
C VAL A 70 -1.93 -23.72 21.21
N LEU A 71 -1.72 -22.41 21.06
CA LEU A 71 -0.71 -21.69 21.83
C LEU A 71 -0.99 -21.73 23.34
N THR A 72 -2.27 -21.67 23.75
CA THR A 72 -2.63 -21.81 25.18
C THR A 72 -2.43 -23.23 25.72
N VAL A 73 -2.50 -24.26 24.87
CA VAL A 73 -2.42 -25.67 25.30
C VAL A 73 -0.98 -26.21 25.23
N CYS A 74 -0.25 -25.85 24.19
CA CYS A 74 1.07 -26.39 23.89
C CYS A 74 2.22 -25.44 24.23
N GLU A 75 1.94 -24.18 24.59
CA GLU A 75 2.90 -23.08 24.82
C GLU A 75 3.86 -22.77 23.64
N THR A 76 3.74 -23.53 22.56
CA THR A 76 4.62 -23.54 21.39
C THR A 76 3.77 -23.69 20.13
N SER A 77 4.38 -23.44 18.97
CA SER A 77 3.72 -23.64 17.67
C SER A 77 3.50 -25.13 17.41
N CYS A 78 2.31 -25.49 16.91
CA CYS A 78 1.99 -26.85 16.47
C CYS A 78 3.00 -27.34 15.43
N ASP A 79 3.60 -28.51 15.67
CA ASP A 79 4.33 -29.25 14.63
C ASP A 79 3.40 -30.31 14.04
N PRO A 80 2.85 -30.14 12.83
CA PRO A 80 1.94 -31.10 12.22
C PRO A 80 2.72 -32.33 11.70
N LYS A 81 3.35 -33.09 12.62
CA LYS A 81 4.18 -34.27 12.33
C LYS A 81 3.42 -35.41 11.61
N LYS A 82 2.09 -35.30 11.40
CA LYS A 82 1.23 -36.40 10.92
C LYS A 82 0.27 -36.06 9.78
N GLY A 83 0.56 -35.05 8.96
CA GLY A 83 -0.11 -34.84 7.66
C GLY A 83 -1.64 -34.59 7.69
N LYS A 84 -2.28 -34.62 8.86
CA LYS A 84 -3.63 -34.10 9.10
C LYS A 84 -3.48 -32.72 9.71
N GLU A 85 -3.94 -31.71 9.00
CA GLU A 85 -4.01 -30.39 9.59
C GLU A 85 -5.08 -30.37 10.68
N VAL A 86 -4.68 -30.03 11.92
CA VAL A 86 -5.59 -29.85 13.07
C VAL A 86 -6.68 -28.81 12.75
N SER A 87 -6.39 -27.86 11.85
CA SER A 87 -7.37 -26.93 11.26
C SER A 87 -8.55 -27.64 10.60
N ILE A 88 -8.32 -28.70 9.83
CA ILE A 88 -9.40 -29.42 9.14
C ILE A 88 -10.26 -30.17 10.15
N LEU A 89 -9.67 -30.77 11.18
CA LEU A 89 -10.42 -31.48 12.21
C LEU A 89 -11.22 -30.50 13.09
N CYS A 90 -10.54 -29.52 13.68
CA CYS A 90 -11.10 -28.63 14.68
C CYS A 90 -11.97 -27.50 14.13
N CYS A 91 -11.95 -27.28 12.82
CA CYS A 91 -12.87 -26.33 12.19
C CYS A 91 -14.16 -26.96 11.68
N ASN A 92 -14.21 -28.28 11.54
CA ASN A 92 -15.42 -29.01 11.22
C ASN A 92 -16.11 -29.54 12.47
N GLU A 93 -15.35 -29.90 13.51
CA GLU A 93 -15.85 -30.48 14.75
C GLU A 93 -15.23 -29.81 15.98
N LYS A 94 -15.88 -29.94 17.15
CA LYS A 94 -15.38 -29.38 18.40
C LYS A 94 -14.17 -30.18 18.90
N CYS A 95 -13.00 -29.56 18.95
CA CYS A 95 -11.81 -30.18 19.53
C CYS A 95 -11.70 -30.00 21.04
N SER A 96 -11.31 -31.08 21.73
CA SER A 96 -10.89 -31.05 23.13
C SER A 96 -9.39 -30.74 23.24
N GLU A 97 -8.95 -30.40 24.44
CA GLU A 97 -7.54 -30.15 24.75
C GLU A 97 -6.67 -31.40 24.50
N GLU A 98 -7.18 -32.58 24.85
CA GLU A 98 -6.50 -33.87 24.66
C GLU A 98 -6.15 -34.13 23.19
N THR A 99 -7.10 -33.84 22.28
CA THR A 99 -6.89 -33.97 20.84
C THR A 99 -5.78 -33.03 20.37
N ILE A 100 -5.74 -31.79 20.88
CA ILE A 100 -4.68 -30.86 20.51
C ILE A 100 -3.32 -31.35 20.98
N LYS A 101 -3.20 -31.82 22.22
CA LYS A 101 -1.95 -32.39 22.73
C LYS A 101 -1.51 -33.57 21.88
N GLN A 102 -2.41 -34.50 21.58
CA GLN A 102 -2.09 -35.68 20.77
C GLN A 102 -1.58 -35.35 19.36
N TYR A 103 -2.13 -34.31 18.71
CA TYR A 103 -1.82 -33.99 17.30
C TYR A 103 -0.77 -32.88 17.12
N CYS A 104 -0.66 -31.92 18.04
CA CYS A 104 0.25 -30.78 17.94
C CYS A 104 1.47 -30.86 18.87
N CYS A 105 1.31 -31.40 20.08
CA CYS A 105 2.37 -31.43 21.09
C CYS A 105 2.32 -32.72 21.93
N PRO A 106 2.53 -33.91 21.33
CA PRO A 106 2.45 -35.17 22.05
C PRO A 106 3.62 -35.39 23.02
N ASP A 107 4.68 -34.57 22.90
CA ASP A 107 5.92 -34.65 23.65
C ASP A 107 5.96 -33.66 24.85
N LEU A 108 4.87 -32.93 25.10
CA LEU A 108 4.69 -32.00 26.22
C LEU A 108 3.93 -32.68 27.37
#